data_AF-A0A7J2ISD0-F1
#
_entry.id   AF-A0A7J2ISD0-F1
#
_cell.length_a   1.000
_cell.length_b   1.000
_cell.length_c   1.000
_cell.angle_alpha   90.00
_cell.angle_beta   90.00
_cell.angle_gamma   90.00
#
_symmetry.space_group_name_H-M   'P 1'
#
loop_
_entity.id
_entity.type
_entity.pdbx_description
1 polymer ?
#
loop_
_entity_poly.entity_id
_entity_poly.type
_entity_poly.pdbx_seq_one_letter_code
_entity_poly.pdbx_strand_id
1 'polypeptide(L)' 'MARAKPLAKKLRLAAAFKSNKQVPIWVIAKTLGKVRRKPRRQWRRSRMQL' A
#
# COMPACT_ATOMS: atom_id res chain seq x y z
N MET A 1 7.90 7.06 -13.15
CA MET A 1 8.55 5.74 -12.87
C MET A 1 9.95 5.77 -13.44
N ALA A 2 10.98 5.28 -12.74
CA ALA A 2 12.29 5.16 -13.38
C ALA A 2 12.22 4.08 -14.48
N ARG A 3 12.77 4.39 -15.65
CA ARG A 3 12.57 3.65 -16.90
C ARG A 3 13.14 2.24 -16.88
N ALA A 4 14.40 2.09 -16.47
CA ALA A 4 15.09 0.80 -16.37
C ALA A 4 15.17 0.37 -14.90
N LYS A 5 14.37 -0.63 -14.51
CA LYS A 5 14.45 -1.31 -13.21
C LYS A 5 14.37 -2.81 -13.43
N PRO A 6 15.12 -3.64 -12.69
CA PRO A 6 14.95 -5.08 -12.70
C PRO A 6 13.51 -5.48 -12.39
N LEU A 7 13.04 -6.58 -12.98
CA LEU A 7 11.66 -7.06 -12.81
C LEU A 7 11.31 -7.25 -11.33
N ALA A 8 12.22 -7.84 -10.53
CA ALA A 8 12.03 -8.03 -9.10
C ALA A 8 11.71 -6.70 -8.38
N LYS A 9 12.43 -5.62 -8.72
CA LYS A 9 12.18 -4.29 -8.14
C LYS A 9 10.83 -3.73 -8.58
N LYS A 10 10.41 -3.96 -9.83
CA LYS A 10 9.08 -3.55 -10.32
C LYS A 10 7.96 -4.25 -9.55
N LEU A 11 8.08 -5.56 -9.30
CA LEU A 11 7.09 -6.33 -8.54
C LEU A 11 6.97 -5.83 -7.09
N ARG A 12 8.10 -5.59 -6.41
CA ARG A 12 8.10 -5.00 -5.05
C ARG A 12 7.41 -3.63 -5.01
N LEU A 13 7.70 -2.77 -6.00
CA LEU A 13 7.05 -1.46 -6.12
C LEU A 13 5.55 -1.59 -6.40
N ALA A 14 5.13 -2.51 -7.26
CA ALA A 14 3.73 -2.77 -7.56
C ALA A 14 2.97 -3.32 -6.35
N ALA A 15 3.57 -4.26 -5.61
CA ALA A 15 3.01 -4.79 -4.37
C ALA A 15 2.86 -3.68 -3.31
N ALA A 16 3.89 -2.86 -3.13
CA ALA A 16 3.87 -1.75 -2.20
C ALA A 16 2.86 -0.64 -2.57
N PHE A 17 2.57 -0.48 -3.86
CA PHE A 17 1.49 0.39 -4.33
C PHE A 17 0.10 -0.20 -4.02
N LYS A 18 -0.10 -1.49 -4.35
CA LYS A 18 -1.37 -2.20 -4.11
C LYS A 18 -1.71 -2.28 -2.62
N SER A 19 -0.71 -2.44 -1.76
CA SER A 19 -0.90 -2.54 -0.30
C SER A 19 -1.26 -1.21 0.36
N ASN A 20 -1.03 -0.06 -0.29
CA ASN A 20 -1.29 1.26 0.31
C ASN A 20 -2.75 1.76 0.21
N LYS A 21 -3.68 0.88 -0.17
CA LYS A 21 -5.11 1.21 -0.32
C LYS A 21 -5.83 1.33 1.02
N GLN A 22 -6.96 2.03 1.00
CA GLN A 22 -7.91 2.12 2.12
C GLN A 22 -8.53 0.76 2.46
N VAL A 23 -8.87 0.56 3.74
CA VAL A 23 -9.74 -0.54 4.16
C VAL A 23 -11.10 -0.40 3.45
N PRO A 24 -11.58 -1.42 2.73
CA PRO A 24 -12.88 -1.37 2.06
C PRO A 24 -14.05 -1.15 3.03
N ILE A 25 -15.07 -0.41 2.58
CA ILE A 25 -16.23 -0.06 3.42
C ILE A 25 -16.95 -1.31 3.92
N TRP A 26 -17.11 -2.32 3.07
CA TRP A 26 -17.77 -3.57 3.46
C TRP A 26 -17.04 -4.31 4.60
N VAL A 27 -15.70 -4.18 4.70
CA VAL A 27 -14.92 -4.77 5.81
C VAL A 27 -15.19 -4.03 7.10
N ILE A 28 -15.28 -2.70 7.03
CA ILE A 28 -15.60 -1.86 8.19
C ILE A 28 -17.00 -2.22 8.71
N ALA A 29 -17.98 -2.36 7.81
CA ALA A 29 -19.35 -2.75 8.15
C ALA A 29 -19.40 -4.15 8.77
N LYS A 30 -18.75 -5.16 8.15
CA LYS A 30 -18.70 -6.53 8.69
C LYS A 30 -18.02 -6.63 10.06
N THR A 31 -17.03 -5.79 10.31
CA THR A 31 -16.27 -5.81 11.58
C THR A 31 -16.83 -4.86 12.64
N LEU A 32 -18.01 -4.25 12.40
CA LEU A 32 -18.59 -3.20 13.26
C LEU A 32 -17.59 -2.08 13.58
N GLY A 33 -16.68 -1.82 12.65
CA GLY A 33 -15.64 -0.80 12.80
C GLY A 33 -14.42 -1.21 13.63
N LYS A 34 -14.25 -2.48 14.02
CA LYS A 34 -13.01 -2.94 14.65
C LYS A 34 -11.80 -2.73 13.73
N VAL A 35 -11.97 -2.91 12.41
CA VAL A 35 -10.93 -2.67 11.40
C VAL A 35 -11.27 -1.43 10.58
N ARG A 36 -10.93 -0.23 11.09
CA ARG A 36 -11.19 1.07 10.43
C ARG A 36 -9.97 1.67 9.74
N ARG A 37 -8.79 1.54 10.34
CA ARG A 37 -7.56 2.15 9.85
C ARG A 37 -6.47 1.09 9.78
N LYS A 38 -5.63 1.21 8.75
CA LYS A 38 -4.39 0.46 8.58
C LYS A 38 -3.24 1.44 8.38
N PRO A 39 -2.00 1.07 8.71
CA PRO A 39 -0.84 1.87 8.36
C PRO A 39 -0.83 2.15 6.87
N ARG A 40 -0.80 3.43 6.50
CA ARG A 40 -0.62 3.88 5.12
C ARG A 40 0.66 4.67 5.04
N ARG A 41 1.36 4.53 3.92
CA ARG A 41 2.62 5.23 3.68
C ARG A 41 2.38 6.37 2.72
N GLN A 42 2.98 7.52 3.01
CA GLN A 42 3.06 8.63 2.07
C GLN A 42 4.48 8.77 1.54
N TRP A 43 4.64 8.80 0.21
CA TRP A 43 5.95 8.83 -0.45
C TRP A 43 6.80 10.05 -0.08
N ARG A 44 6.16 11.17 0.29
CA ARG A 44 6.84 12.39 0.77
C ARG A 44 7.35 12.26 2.20
N ARG A 45 6.67 11.47 3.04
CA ARG A 45 6.95 11.36 4.48
C ARG A 45 7.82 10.16 4.84
N SER A 46 7.77 9.09 4.05
CA SER A 46 8.53 7.87 4.28
C SER A 46 8.99 7.27 2.95
N ARG A 47 10.31 7.12 2.80
CA ARG A 47 10.94 6.54 1.61
C ARG A 47 10.97 5.02 1.73
N MET A 48 10.73 4.33 0.62
CA MET A 48 10.90 2.88 0.53
C MET A 48 12.38 2.52 0.42
N GLN A 49 12.87 1.69 1.34
CA GLN A 49 14.12 0.96 1.17
C GLN A 49 13.79 -0.34 0.42
N LEU A 50 14.02 -0.34 -0.90
CA LEU A 50 13.72 -1.44 -1.83
C LEU A 50 14.84 -1.69 -2.82
#